data_AF-A0A349XZ02-F1
#
_entry.id   AF-A0A349XZ02-F1
#
_cell.length_a   1.000
_cell.length_b   1.000
_cell.length_c   1.000
_cell.angle_alpha   90.00
_cell.angle_beta   90.00
_cell.angle_gamma   90.00
#
_symmetry.space_group_name_H-M   'P 1'
#
loop_
_entity.id
_entity.type
_entity.pdbx_description
1 polymer ?
#
loop_
_entity_poly.entity_id
_entity_poly.type
_entity_poly.pdbx_seq_one_letter_code
_entity_poly.pdbx_strand_id
1 'polypeptide(L)'
;MSIQRTIFGGFRQLGITEEDAQRAIYSRVTGQPRLSLMTPKQQDAVMLELRRLGYKPVAVRGNARRRLDGRYAPKMQSLWIAAYNLGIVEDRENRAQEAYVKRQTGL
;
A
#
# COMPACT_ATOMS: atom_id res chain seq x y z
N MET A 1 2.60 6.49 2.36
CA MET A 1 3.75 5.58 2.60
C MET A 1 5.01 6.32 2.20
N SER A 2 6.06 6.33 3.03
CA SER A 2 7.35 6.94 2.66
C SER A 2 8.03 6.11 1.56
N ILE A 3 8.56 6.78 0.52
CA ILE A 3 9.26 6.17 -0.62
C ILE A 3 10.42 5.27 -0.21
N GLN A 4 11.11 5.61 0.89
CA GLN A 4 12.19 4.80 1.45
C GLN A 4 11.71 3.40 1.86
N ARG A 5 10.52 3.31 2.48
CA ARG A 5 9.94 2.02 2.91
C ARG A 5 9.61 1.13 1.70
N THR A 6 9.19 1.74 0.59
CA THR A 6 8.93 1.03 -0.66
C THR A 6 10.21 0.49 -1.27
N ILE A 7 11.28 1.28 -1.28
CA ILE A 7 12.61 0.88 -1.76
C ILE A 7 13.16 -0.31 -0.96
N PHE A 8 13.13 -0.24 0.39
CA PHE A 8 13.54 -1.36 1.24
C PHE A 8 12.67 -2.61 1.03
N GLY A 9 11.36 -2.44 0.83
CA GLY A 9 10.48 -3.55 0.45
C GLY A 9 10.87 -4.19 -0.89
N GLY A 10 11.32 -3.38 -1.86
CA GLY A 10 11.77 -3.86 -3.15
C GLY A 10 13.07 -4.66 -3.09
N PHE A 11 14.07 -4.19 -2.33
CA PHE A 11 15.29 -4.97 -2.10
C PHE A 11 14.99 -6.32 -1.44
N ARG A 12 14.11 -6.33 -0.43
CA ARG A 12 13.70 -7.57 0.24
C ARG A 12 12.99 -8.54 -0.71
N GLN A 13 12.15 -8.03 -1.62
CA GLN A 13 11.47 -8.85 -2.63
C GLN A 13 12.45 -9.46 -3.64
N LEU A 14 13.53 -8.75 -3.95
CA LEU A 14 14.60 -9.21 -4.83
C LEU A 14 15.64 -10.10 -4.12
N GLY A 15 15.49 -10.34 -2.81
CA GLY A 15 16.44 -11.11 -2.01
C GLY A 15 17.76 -10.38 -1.72
N ILE A 16 17.82 -9.06 -1.95
CA ILE A 16 19.00 -8.24 -1.72
C ILE A 16 18.97 -7.74 -0.28
N THR A 17 19.46 -8.55 0.64
CA THR A 17 19.50 -8.23 2.08
C THR A 17 20.79 -7.52 2.50
N GLU A 18 21.86 -7.74 1.75
CA GLU A 18 23.19 -7.22 2.08
C GLU A 18 23.29 -5.71 1.84
N GLU A 19 23.79 -4.99 2.84
CA GLU A 19 23.92 -3.54 2.78
C GLU A 19 24.87 -3.09 1.66
N ASP A 20 25.95 -3.84 1.43
CA ASP A 20 26.92 -3.54 0.36
C ASP A 20 26.31 -3.70 -1.03
N ALA A 21 25.46 -4.72 -1.22
CA ALA A 21 24.75 -4.91 -2.49
C ALA A 21 23.72 -3.79 -2.74
N GLN A 22 23.05 -3.30 -1.69
CA GLN A 22 22.17 -2.15 -1.78
C GLN A 22 22.96 -0.86 -2.09
N ARG A 23 24.10 -0.65 -1.43
CA ARG A 23 25.01 0.49 -1.66
C ARG A 23 25.56 0.51 -3.08
N ALA A 24 25.92 -0.64 -3.63
CA ALA A 24 26.37 -0.74 -5.03
C ALA A 24 25.27 -0.26 -6.00
N ILE A 25 24.01 -0.61 -5.75
CA ILE A 25 22.87 -0.14 -6.55
C ILE A 25 22.66 1.37 -6.36
N TYR A 26 22.71 1.88 -5.13
CA TYR A 26 22.58 3.32 -4.87
C TYR A 26 23.66 4.15 -5.56
N SER A 27 24.92 3.76 -5.42
CA SER A 27 26.07 4.43 -6.03
C SER A 27 26.01 4.36 -7.55
N ARG A 28 25.61 3.22 -8.13
CA ARG A 28 25.46 3.08 -9.59
C ARG A 28 24.36 3.98 -10.17
N VAL A 29 23.24 4.09 -9.49
CA VAL A 29 22.04 4.76 -10.02
C VAL A 29 22.03 6.26 -9.72
N THR A 30 22.56 6.67 -8.58
CA THR A 30 22.43 8.05 -8.08
C THR A 30 23.76 8.71 -7.75
N GLY A 31 24.86 7.94 -7.71
CA GLY A 31 26.16 8.41 -7.22
C GLY A 31 26.24 8.57 -5.70
N GLN A 32 25.14 8.37 -4.98
CA GLN A 32 25.07 8.55 -3.53
C GLN A 32 25.14 7.20 -2.80
N PRO A 33 25.85 7.11 -1.67
CA PRO A 33 25.99 5.85 -0.94
C PRO A 33 24.74 5.51 -0.11
N ARG A 34 23.83 6.47 0.14
CA ARG A 34 22.74 6.32 1.11
C ARG A 34 21.48 7.05 0.67
N LEU A 35 20.32 6.45 0.93
CA LEU A 35 19.00 7.04 0.65
C LEU A 35 18.74 8.37 1.38
N SER A 36 19.36 8.59 2.54
CA SER A 36 19.22 9.84 3.32
C SER A 36 19.89 11.05 2.65
N LEU A 37 20.85 10.82 1.76
CA LEU A 37 21.57 11.85 1.00
C LEU A 37 20.95 12.09 -0.38
N MET A 38 19.89 11.36 -0.73
CA MET A 38 19.27 11.42 -2.05
C MET A 38 18.15 12.44 -2.10
N THR A 39 18.09 13.17 -3.22
CA THR A 39 16.93 13.97 -3.61
C THR A 39 15.73 13.07 -3.96
N PRO A 40 14.50 13.59 -3.94
CA PRO A 40 13.32 12.83 -4.36
C PRO A 40 13.45 12.21 -5.76
N LYS A 41 14.04 12.97 -6.72
CA LYS A 41 14.29 12.47 -8.09
C LYS A 41 15.24 11.27 -8.12
N GLN A 42 16.26 11.27 -7.27
CA GLN A 42 17.20 10.15 -7.15
C GLN A 42 16.52 8.92 -6.52
N GLN A 43 15.63 9.11 -5.56
CA GLN A 43 14.86 8.02 -4.96
C GLN A 43 13.91 7.38 -5.99
N ASP A 44 13.30 8.18 -6.87
CA ASP A 44 12.49 7.67 -7.99
C ASP A 44 13.33 6.88 -8.99
N ALA A 45 14.54 7.34 -9.32
CA ALA A 45 15.46 6.61 -10.20
C ALA A 45 15.85 5.24 -9.63
N VAL A 46 16.13 5.16 -8.32
CA VAL A 46 16.38 3.88 -7.63
C VAL A 46 15.16 2.97 -7.71
N MET A 47 13.96 3.51 -7.50
CA MET A 47 12.73 2.74 -7.60
C MET A 47 12.49 2.19 -9.03
N LEU A 48 12.82 2.97 -10.06
CA LEU A 48 12.75 2.55 -11.46
C LEU A 48 13.73 1.41 -11.75
N GLU A 49 14.96 1.49 -11.26
CA GLU A 49 15.94 0.41 -11.40
C GLU A 49 15.53 -0.85 -10.65
N LEU A 50 14.96 -0.73 -9.44
CA LEU A 50 14.38 -1.87 -8.75
C LEU A 50 13.28 -2.52 -9.60
N ARG A 51 12.39 -1.74 -10.22
CA ARG A 51 11.37 -2.27 -11.14
C ARG A 51 11.99 -2.99 -12.33
N ARG A 52 13.06 -2.45 -12.90
CA ARG A 52 13.82 -3.08 -14.00
C ARG A 52 14.43 -4.42 -13.58
N LEU A 53 14.89 -4.53 -12.34
CA LEU A 53 15.43 -5.76 -11.75
C LEU A 53 14.36 -6.80 -11.38
N GLY A 54 13.07 -6.49 -11.57
CA GLY A 54 11.96 -7.41 -11.31
C GLY A 54 11.16 -7.10 -10.06
N TYR A 55 11.38 -5.94 -9.42
CA TYR A 55 10.48 -5.46 -8.37
C TYR A 55 9.10 -5.22 -8.98
N LYS A 56 8.16 -6.10 -8.64
CA LYS A 56 6.75 -5.88 -8.89
C LYS A 56 6.18 -5.28 -7.62
N PRO A 57 5.87 -3.97 -7.58
CA PRO A 57 5.16 -3.43 -6.43
C PRO A 57 3.96 -4.31 -6.20
N VAL A 58 3.83 -4.83 -4.98
CA VAL A 58 2.60 -5.51 -4.57
C VAL A 58 1.51 -4.54 -4.95
N ALA A 59 0.71 -4.90 -5.96
CA ALA A 59 -0.43 -4.09 -6.35
C ALA A 59 -1.13 -3.85 -5.02
N VAL A 60 -1.17 -2.59 -4.57
CA VAL A 60 -2.03 -2.20 -3.45
C VAL A 60 -3.33 -2.79 -3.89
N ARG A 61 -3.77 -3.87 -3.21
CA ARG A 61 -4.94 -4.64 -3.65
C ARG A 61 -5.94 -3.55 -4.02
N GLY A 62 -6.36 -3.46 -5.28
CA GLY A 62 -7.32 -2.42 -5.69
C GLY A 62 -8.59 -2.47 -4.84
N ASN A 63 -8.74 -3.56 -4.09
CA ASN A 63 -9.68 -3.80 -3.03
C ASN A 63 -9.15 -3.53 -1.60
N ALA A 64 -8.26 -2.56 -1.41
CA ALA A 64 -8.12 -1.88 -0.13
C ALA A 64 -9.43 -1.12 0.02
N ARG A 65 -10.48 -1.85 0.49
CA ARG A 65 -11.84 -1.38 0.66
C ARG A 65 -11.80 0.09 0.99
N ARG A 66 -12.32 0.92 0.08
CA ARG A 66 -12.32 2.39 0.17
C ARG A 66 -12.49 2.76 1.63
N ARG A 67 -11.43 3.22 2.30
CA ARG A 67 -11.48 3.41 3.75
C ARG A 67 -12.64 4.36 4.01
N LEU A 68 -13.62 3.89 4.76
CA LEU A 68 -14.73 4.73 5.15
C LEU A 68 -14.13 5.82 6.05
N ASP A 69 -14.35 7.07 5.67
CA ASP A 69 -13.84 8.21 6.41
C ASP A 69 -14.85 8.65 7.48
N GLY A 70 -14.35 9.14 8.61
CA GLY A 70 -15.15 9.65 9.71
C GLY A 70 -14.96 8.91 11.04
N ARG A 71 -15.32 9.58 12.15
CA ARG A 71 -15.10 9.09 13.52
C ARG A 71 -15.74 7.72 13.80
N TYR A 72 -16.88 7.43 13.18
CA TYR A 72 -17.65 6.20 13.41
C TYR A 72 -17.54 5.17 12.28
N ALA A 73 -16.85 5.51 11.19
CA ALA A 73 -16.69 4.64 10.03
C ALA A 73 -16.09 3.25 10.36
N PRO A 74 -15.05 3.14 11.21
CA PRO A 74 -14.53 1.83 11.60
C PRO A 74 -15.54 0.97 12.36
N LYS A 75 -16.36 1.58 13.23
CA LYS A 75 -17.38 0.85 14.01
C LYS A 75 -18.47 0.31 13.09
N MET A 76 -18.95 1.15 12.18
CA MET A 76 -19.95 0.75 11.17
C MET A 76 -19.40 -0.40 10.33
N GLN A 77 -18.15 -0.30 9.85
CA GLN A 77 -17.52 -1.37 9.07
C GLN A 77 -17.43 -2.69 9.83
N SER A 78 -17.06 -2.66 11.12
CA SER A 78 -17.01 -3.86 11.95
C SER A 78 -18.37 -4.54 12.08
N LEU A 79 -19.45 -3.76 12.28
CA LEU A 79 -20.81 -4.29 12.35
C LEU A 79 -21.26 -4.89 11.01
N TRP A 80 -20.93 -4.26 9.88
CA TRP A 80 -21.25 -4.78 8.55
C TRP A 80 -20.54 -6.10 8.25
N ILE A 81 -19.25 -6.21 8.60
CA ILE A 81 -18.50 -7.45 8.47
C ILE A 81 -19.08 -8.55 9.36
N ALA A 82 -19.51 -8.22 10.58
CA ALA A 82 -20.17 -9.18 11.46
C ALA A 82 -21.50 -9.68 10.87
N ALA A 83 -22.31 -8.78 10.30
CA ALA A 83 -23.55 -9.15 9.62
C ALA A 83 -23.31 -10.09 8.43
N TYR A 84 -22.25 -9.85 7.64
CA TYR A 84 -21.86 -10.74 6.54
C TYR A 84 -21.44 -12.12 7.04
N ASN A 85 -20.63 -12.17 8.10
CA ASN A 85 -20.18 -13.45 8.67
C ASN A 85 -21.34 -14.27 9.27
N LEU A 86 -22.40 -13.60 9.74
CA LEU A 86 -23.63 -14.22 10.21
C LEU A 86 -24.60 -14.59 9.07
N GLY A 87 -24.27 -14.26 7.81
CA GLY A 87 -25.14 -14.49 6.65
C GLY A 87 -26.35 -13.56 6.56
N ILE A 88 -26.38 -12.47 7.34
CA ILE A 88 -27.47 -11.48 7.33
C ILE A 88 -27.41 -10.63 6.05
N VAL A 89 -26.21 -10.38 5.54
CA VAL A 89 -25.98 -9.62 4.31
C VAL A 89 -25.08 -10.41 3.37
N GLU A 90 -25.36 -10.33 2.07
CA GLU A 90 -24.66 -11.09 1.03
C GLU A 90 -23.38 -10.44 0.53
N ASP A 91 -23.26 -9.10 0.63
CA ASP A 91 -22.10 -8.35 0.16
C ASP A 91 -21.42 -7.58 1.31
N ARG A 92 -20.18 -7.98 1.60
CA ARG A 92 -19.31 -7.36 2.63
C ARG A 92 -18.64 -6.06 2.19
N GLU A 93 -18.78 -5.64 0.93
CA GLU A 93 -18.12 -4.46 0.39
C GLU A 93 -18.72 -3.16 0.94
N ASN A 94 -17.88 -2.14 1.14
CA ASN A 94 -18.30 -0.85 1.71
C ASN A 94 -19.38 -0.15 0.86
N ARG A 95 -19.44 -0.41 -0.46
CA ARG A 95 -20.50 0.08 -1.35
C ARG A 95 -21.89 -0.43 -0.93
N ALA A 96 -21.97 -1.69 -0.51
CA ALA A 96 -23.23 -2.33 -0.11
C ALA A 96 -23.68 -1.79 1.25
N GLN A 97 -22.72 -1.56 2.14
CA GLN A 97 -22.94 -0.87 3.40
C GLN A 97 -23.46 0.55 3.22
N GLU A 98 -22.82 1.36 2.36
CA GLU A 98 -23.27 2.73 2.07
C GLU A 98 -24.68 2.74 1.48
N ALA A 99 -24.95 1.87 0.49
CA ALA A 99 -26.28 1.75 -0.10
C ALA A 99 -27.34 1.32 0.92
N TYR A 100 -27.00 0.42 1.84
CA TYR A 100 -27.88 0.04 2.94
C TYR A 100 -28.20 1.22 3.84
N VAL A 101 -27.17 1.95 4.30
CA VAL A 101 -27.37 3.12 5.19
C VAL A 101 -28.23 4.17 4.51
N LYS A 102 -27.95 4.53 3.25
CA LYS A 102 -28.76 5.49 2.48
C LYS A 102 -30.22 5.09 2.39
N ARG A 103 -30.52 3.80 2.15
CA ARG A 103 -31.90 3.28 2.16
C ARG A 103 -32.58 3.40 3.53
N GLN A 104 -31.84 3.25 4.63
CA GLN A 104 -32.39 3.32 5.98
C GLN A 104 -32.59 4.77 6.47
N THR A 105 -31.67 5.66 6.13
CA THR A 105 -31.64 7.04 6.67
C THR A 105 -32.18 8.09 5.71
N GLY A 106 -32.36 7.76 4.43
CA GLY A 106 -32.77 8.72 3.40
C GLY A 106 -31.69 9.76 3.05
N LEU A 107 -30.42 9.40 3.25
CA LEU A 107 -29.25 10.25 2.91
C LEU A 107 -28.83 10.09 1.45
#